data_AF-A0A3S4J4L8-F1
#
_entry.id   AF-A0A3S4J4L8-F1
#
_cell.length_a   1.000
_cell.length_b   1.000
_cell.length_c   1.000
_cell.angle_alpha   90.00
_cell.angle_beta   90.00
_cell.angle_gamma   90.00
#
_symmetry.space_group_name_H-M   'P 1'
#
loop_
_entity.id
_entity.type
_entity.pdbx_description
1 polymer ?
#
loop_
_entity_poly.entity_id
_entity_poly.type
_entity_poly.pdbx_seq_one_letter_code
_entity_poly.pdbx_strand_id
1 'polypeptide(L)'
;MATVCEKILKVMRDRKEQQKATIGSEWPVKMATWNLRLALEREYPEDDWSCKDLRKHLSEMQKEGLVSKCQYESRIGQAVWRLYE
;
A
#
# COMPACT_ATOMS: atom_id res chain seq x y z
N MET A 1 12.89 -5.88 -14.41
CA MET A 1 11.55 -5.29 -14.19
C MET A 1 11.27 -5.33 -12.71
N ALA A 2 10.80 -4.23 -12.10
CA ALA A 2 10.44 -4.23 -10.69
C ALA A 2 9.26 -5.18 -10.45
N THR A 3 9.36 -5.98 -9.40
CA THR A 3 8.30 -6.88 -8.95
C THR A 3 7.08 -6.10 -8.45
N VAL A 4 5.92 -6.75 -8.39
CA VAL A 4 4.69 -6.15 -7.83
C VAL A 4 4.91 -5.64 -6.40
N CYS A 5 5.66 -6.40 -5.58
CA CYS A 5 5.97 -6.01 -4.20
C CYS A 5 6.82 -4.72 -4.15
N GLU A 6 7.83 -4.59 -5.01
CA GLU A 6 8.66 -3.37 -5.09
C GLU A 6 7.83 -2.16 -5.53
N LYS A 7 6.92 -2.35 -6.50
CA LYS A 7 6.00 -1.30 -6.97
C LYS A 7 5.06 -0.84 -5.85
N ILE A 8 4.49 -1.78 -5.08
CA ILE A 8 3.67 -1.48 -3.90
C ILE A 8 4.46 -0.68 -2.86
N LEU A 9 5.69 -1.10 -2.54
CA LEU A 9 6.53 -0.41 -1.58
C LEU A 9 6.88 1.01 -2.03
N LYS A 10 7.22 1.20 -3.30
CA LYS A 10 7.48 2.53 -3.87
C LYS A 10 6.27 3.44 -3.65
N VAL A 11 5.07 3.01 -4.05
CA VAL A 11 3.85 3.81 -3.90
C VAL A 11 3.56 4.15 -2.44
N MET A 12 3.73 3.20 -1.50
CA MET A 12 3.51 3.47 -0.08
C MET A 12 4.56 4.43 0.52
N ARG A 13 5.81 4.36 0.07
CA ARG A 13 6.89 5.27 0.48
C ARG A 13 6.71 6.67 -0.10
N ASP A 14 6.38 6.78 -1.38
CA ASP A 14 6.05 8.06 -2.03
C ASP A 14 4.87 8.73 -1.30
N ARG A 15 3.88 7.94 -0.88
CA ARG A 15 2.78 8.45 -0.07
C ARG A 15 3.23 8.94 1.31
N LYS A 16 4.21 8.27 1.94
CA LYS A 16 4.83 8.70 3.21
C LYS A 16 5.53 10.03 3.05
N GLU A 17 6.31 10.19 2.00
CA GLU A 17 7.03 11.43 1.71
C GLU A 17 6.06 12.58 1.44
N GLN A 18 5.00 12.33 0.64
CA GLN A 18 3.94 13.32 0.42
C GLN A 18 3.23 13.72 1.72
N GLN A 19 2.92 12.74 2.59
CA GLN A 19 2.30 13.01 3.89
C GLN A 19 3.22 13.84 4.78
N LYS A 20 4.51 13.50 4.83
CA LYS A 20 5.53 14.25 5.57
C LYS A 20 5.66 15.68 5.05
N ALA A 21 5.68 15.87 3.73
CA ALA A 21 5.76 17.21 3.11
C ALA A 21 4.50 18.06 3.38
N THR A 22 3.31 17.44 3.44
CA THR A 22 2.04 18.16 3.59
C THR A 22 1.70 18.46 5.06
N ILE A 23 1.89 17.49 5.95
CA ILE A 23 1.44 17.56 7.35
C ILE A 23 2.61 17.82 8.32
N GLY A 24 3.86 17.63 7.88
CA GLY A 24 5.05 17.84 8.72
C GLY A 24 5.24 16.79 9.81
N SER A 25 4.42 15.73 9.83
CA SER A 25 4.39 14.72 10.89
C SER A 25 4.64 13.31 10.34
N GLU A 26 5.41 12.52 11.08
CA GLU A 26 5.79 11.15 10.75
C GLU A 26 4.72 10.12 11.15
N TRP A 27 3.44 10.49 11.05
CA TRP A 27 2.36 9.53 11.28
C TRP A 27 2.50 8.34 10.33
N PRO A 28 2.25 7.11 10.81
CA PRO A 28 2.39 5.94 9.96
C PRO A 28 1.41 6.00 8.80
N VAL A 29 1.93 5.80 7.58
CA VAL A 29 1.09 5.75 6.38
C VAL A 29 0.18 4.55 6.45
N LYS A 30 -1.11 4.81 6.25
CA LYS A 30 -2.15 3.78 6.12
C LYS A 30 -2.83 3.97 4.77
N MET A 31 -2.98 2.88 4.03
CA MET A 31 -3.65 2.88 2.74
C MET A 31 -4.63 1.72 2.65
N ALA A 32 -5.87 2.01 2.28
CA ALA A 32 -6.83 0.99 1.88
C ALA A 32 -6.37 0.31 0.58
N THR A 33 -6.66 -0.98 0.41
CA THR A 33 -6.33 -1.71 -0.84
C THR A 33 -6.84 -0.98 -2.08
N TRP A 34 -8.04 -0.39 -2.04
CA TRP A 34 -8.58 0.38 -3.15
C TRP A 34 -7.73 1.60 -3.50
N ASN A 35 -7.32 2.38 -2.49
CA ASN A 35 -6.49 3.56 -2.70
C ASN A 35 -5.10 3.18 -3.22
N LEU A 36 -4.55 2.06 -2.77
CA LEU A 36 -3.30 1.52 -3.29
C LEU A 36 -3.44 1.11 -4.76
N ARG A 37 -4.55 0.46 -5.13
CA ARG A 37 -4.85 0.10 -6.53
C ARG A 37 -4.87 1.35 -7.42
N LEU A 38 -5.64 2.37 -7.05
CA LEU A 38 -5.71 3.61 -7.82
C LEU A 38 -4.35 4.31 -7.96
N ALA A 39 -3.53 4.27 -6.91
CA ALA A 39 -2.20 4.85 -6.95
C ALA A 39 -1.24 4.06 -7.86
N LEU A 40 -1.36 2.72 -7.87
CA LEU A 40 -0.60 1.85 -8.77
C LEU A 40 -1.04 2.01 -10.23
N GLU A 41 -2.35 2.08 -10.50
CA GLU A 41 -2.89 2.34 -11.85
C GLU A 41 -2.39 3.68 -12.42
N ARG A 42 -2.20 4.68 -11.55
CA ARG A 42 -1.66 5.98 -11.95
C ARG A 42 -0.16 5.94 -12.22
N GLU A 43 0.60 5.21 -11.41
CA GLU A 43 2.07 5.17 -11.49
C GLU A 43 2.57 4.17 -12.55
N TYR A 44 1.83 3.09 -12.77
CA TYR A 44 2.12 1.98 -13.69
C TYR A 44 0.88 1.65 -14.52
N PRO A 45 0.45 2.53 -15.43
CA PRO A 45 -0.76 2.34 -16.22
C PRO A 45 -0.70 1.17 -17.21
N GLU A 46 0.50 0.67 -17.50
CA GLU A 46 0.74 -0.48 -18.39
C GLU A 46 0.45 -1.84 -17.75
N ASP A 47 0.36 -1.90 -16.42
CA ASP A 47 0.09 -3.13 -15.68
C ASP A 47 -1.41 -3.26 -15.35
N ASP A 48 -1.90 -4.50 -15.27
CA ASP A 48 -3.25 -4.77 -14.78
C ASP A 48 -3.26 -4.93 -13.25
N TRP A 49 -4.05 -4.10 -12.57
CA TRP A 49 -4.10 -4.03 -11.11
C TRP A 49 -5.46 -4.46 -10.57
N SER A 50 -5.52 -5.64 -9.96
CA SER A 50 -6.73 -6.14 -9.32
C SER A 50 -6.66 -6.03 -7.79
N CYS A 51 -7.75 -5.59 -7.14
CA CYS A 51 -7.86 -5.60 -5.67
C CYS A 51 -7.72 -7.01 -5.07
N LYS A 52 -8.00 -8.06 -5.84
CA LYS A 52 -7.87 -9.45 -5.40
C LYS A 52 -6.40 -9.85 -5.32
N ASP A 53 -5.64 -9.56 -6.38
CA ASP A 53 -4.22 -9.93 -6.46
C ASP A 53 -3.38 -9.05 -5.54
N LEU A 54 -3.70 -7.76 -5.44
CA LEU A 54 -3.08 -6.87 -4.46
C LEU A 54 -3.26 -7.37 -3.02
N ARG A 55 -4.43 -7.90 -2.65
CA ARG A 55 -4.62 -8.50 -1.32
C ARG A 55 -3.74 -9.72 -1.11
N LYS A 56 -3.53 -10.55 -2.14
CA LYS A 56 -2.64 -11.71 -2.06
C LYS A 56 -1.19 -11.27 -1.81
N HIS A 57 -0.70 -10.34 -2.61
CA HIS A 57 0.66 -9.79 -2.45
C HIS A 57 0.86 -9.09 -1.11
N LEU A 58 -0.10 -8.27 -0.66
CA LEU A 58 -0.01 -7.60 0.65
C LEU A 58 -0.03 -8.60 1.81
N SER A 59 -0.77 -9.70 1.69
CA SER A 59 -0.73 -10.79 2.68
C SER A 59 0.60 -11.55 2.68
N GLU A 60 1.26 -11.69 1.54
CA GLU A 60 2.62 -12.26 1.45
C GLU A 60 3.64 -11.30 2.07
N MET A 61 3.63 -10.03 1.67
CA MET A 61 4.47 -8.96 2.24
C MET A 61 4.27 -8.78 3.74
N GLN A 62 3.06 -9.04 4.26
CA GLN A 62 2.80 -9.03 5.69
C GLN A 62 3.56 -10.13 6.44
N LYS A 63 3.70 -11.32 5.85
CA LYS A 63 4.48 -12.41 6.44
C LYS A 63 5.97 -12.09 6.45
N GLU A 64 6.42 -11.33 5.46
CA GLU A 64 7.80 -10.83 5.35
C GLU A 64 8.07 -9.61 6.25
N GLY A 65 7.06 -9.09 6.94
CA GLY A 65 7.21 -7.95 7.85
C GLY A 65 7.33 -6.59 7.16
N LEU A 66 7.03 -6.49 5.85
CA LEU A 66 7.13 -5.26 5.07
C LEU A 66 5.92 -4.34 5.23
N VAL A 67 4.75 -4.94 5.48
CA VAL A 67 3.49 -4.23 5.72
C VAL A 67 2.72 -4.90 6.85
N SER A 68 1.80 -4.18 7.49
CA SER A 68 0.91 -4.74 8.50
C SER A 68 -0.53 -4.34 8.24
N LYS A 69 -1.45 -5.28 8.41
CA LYS A 69 -2.89 -4.99 8.29
C LYS A 69 -3.37 -4.22 9.51
N CYS A 70 -3.92 -3.03 9.30
CA CYS A 70 -4.54 -2.23 10.36
C CYS A 70 -5.90 -2.82 10.74
N GLN A 71 -5.96 -3.62 11.81
CA GLN A 71 -7.19 -4.29 12.25
C GLN A 71 -8.30 -3.29 12.62
N TYR A 72 -7.94 -2.16 13.24
CA TYR A 72 -8.90 -1.17 13.70
C TYR A 72 -9.63 -0.46 12.55
N GLU A 73 -8.93 -0.16 11.47
CA GLU A 73 -9.47 0.57 10.30
C GLU A 73 -9.96 -0.36 9.19
N SER A 74 -9.56 -1.64 9.21
CA SER A 74 -10.08 -2.62 8.26
C SER A 74 -11.56 -2.93 8.53
N ARG A 75 -12.33 -3.15 7.45
CA ARG A 75 -13.75 -3.53 7.48
C ARG A 75 -14.01 -4.67 6.50
N ILE A 76 -15.19 -5.29 6.60
CA ILE A 76 -15.60 -6.32 5.63
C ILE A 76 -15.58 -5.69 4.22
N GLY A 77 -14.84 -6.31 3.30
CA GLY A 77 -14.66 -5.81 1.93
C GLY A 77 -13.51 -4.81 1.73
N GLN A 78 -12.97 -4.20 2.79
CA GLN A 78 -11.88 -3.21 2.68
C GLN A 78 -10.78 -3.45 3.71
N ALA A 79 -9.60 -3.85 3.24
CA ALA A 79 -8.41 -3.98 4.08
C ALA A 79 -7.59 -2.69 4.03
N VAL A 80 -7.12 -2.25 5.21
CA VAL A 80 -6.20 -1.12 5.36
C VAL A 80 -4.84 -1.64 5.76
N TRP A 81 -3.80 -1.15 5.08
CA TRP A 81 -2.43 -1.61 5.20
C TRP A 81 -1.54 -0.47 5.66
N ARG A 82 -0.66 -0.76 6.60
CA ARG A 82 0.35 0.14 7.14
C ARG A 82 1.71 -0.29 6.64
N LEU A 83 2.54 0.68 6.24
CA LEU A 83 3.95 0.42 5.93
C LEU A 83 4.71 0.11 7.23
N TYR A 84 5.44 -1.01 7.27
CA TYR A 84 6.38 -1.29 8.34
C TYR A 84 7.67 -0.48 8.08
N GLU A 85 8.25 0.09 9.14
CA GLU A 85 9.52 0.82 9.05
C GLU A 85 10.70 -0.14 9.14
#